data_AF-A0A530L9X5-F1
#
_entry.id   AF-A0A530L9X5-F1
#
_cell.length_a   1.000
_cell.length_b   1.000
_cell.length_c   1.000
_cell.angle_alpha   90.00
_cell.angle_beta   90.00
_cell.angle_gamma   90.00
#
_symmetry.space_group_name_H-M   'P 1'
#
loop_
_entity.id
_entity.type
_entity.pdbx_description
1 polymer ?
#
loop_
_entity_poly.entity_id
_entity_poly.type
_entity_poly.pdbx_seq_one_letter_code
_entity_poly.pdbx_strand_id
1 'polypeptide(L)' 'MKSDGRRQGIMDFLMDIGTASVDDLASRFGVSKMTVHRDLDELEESGFLRK' A
#
# COMPACT_ATOMS: atom_id res chain seq x y z
N MET A 1 -6.10 -3.35 13.49
CA MET A 1 -4.76 -3.89 13.85
C MET A 1 -4.04 -4.66 12.74
N LYS A 2 -4.66 -5.57 11.96
CA LYS A 2 -3.94 -6.23 10.82
C LYS A 2 -3.72 -5.31 9.59
N SER A 3 -4.54 -4.28 9.43
CA SER A 3 -4.50 -3.35 8.29
C SER A 3 -3.39 -2.31 8.42
N ASP A 4 -3.18 -1.75 9.62
CA ASP A 4 -2.19 -0.69 9.86
C ASP A 4 -0.76 -1.14 9.55
N GLY A 5 -0.37 -2.35 9.99
CA GLY A 5 0.96 -2.88 9.71
C GLY A 5 1.22 -3.11 8.22
N ARG A 6 0.19 -3.46 7.44
CA ARG A 6 0.33 -3.63 5.98
C ARG A 6 0.47 -2.29 5.27
N ARG A 7 -0.32 -1.27 5.66
CA ARG A 7 -0.17 0.09 5.13
C ARG A 7 1.22 0.67 5.39
N GLN A 8 1.76 0.46 6.60
CA GLN A 8 3.15 0.84 6.89
C GLN A 8 4.13 0.07 6.01
N GLY A 9 3.94 -1.23 5.82
CA GLY A 9 4.78 -2.00 4.90
C GLY A 9 4.71 -1.52 3.44
N ILE A 10 3.53 -1.11 2.96
CA ILE A 10 3.34 -0.52 1.63
C ILE A 10 4.10 0.80 1.53
N MET A 11 4.01 1.66 2.54
CA MET A 11 4.76 2.91 2.65
C MET A 11 6.27 2.69 2.58
N ASP A 12 6.81 1.84 3.46
CA ASP A 12 8.23 1.57 3.55
C ASP A 12 8.77 1.03 2.21
N PHE A 13 7.99 0.16 1.56
CA PHE A 13 8.33 -0.36 0.26
C PHE A 13 8.32 0.73 -0.81
N LEU A 14 7.28 1.56 -0.89
CA LEU A 14 7.23 2.67 -1.86
C LEU A 14 8.35 3.69 -1.62
N MET A 15 8.77 3.93 -0.38
CA MET A 15 9.93 4.79 -0.08
C MET A 15 11.26 4.20 -0.56
N ASP A 16 11.41 2.87 -0.51
CA ASP A 16 12.65 2.17 -0.90
C ASP A 16 12.80 2.07 -2.43
N ILE A 17 11.75 1.65 -3.14
CA ILE A 17 11.78 1.44 -4.59
C ILE A 17 11.21 2.61 -5.42
N GLY A 18 10.61 3.60 -4.76
CA GLY A 18 10.05 4.80 -5.37
C GLY A 18 8.68 4.60 -6.04
N THR A 19 8.50 3.52 -6.81
CA THR A 19 7.24 3.22 -7.51
C THR A 19 6.94 1.73 -7.49
N ALA A 20 5.67 1.36 -7.35
CA ALA A 20 5.21 -0.03 -7.46
C ALA A 20 3.84 -0.08 -8.11
N SER A 21 3.56 -1.16 -8.86
CA SER A 21 2.19 -1.41 -9.32
C SER A 21 1.35 -2.04 -8.21
N VAL A 22 0.01 -1.91 -8.33
CA VAL A 22 -0.94 -2.60 -7.44
C VAL A 22 -0.74 -4.12 -7.47
N ASP A 23 -0.31 -4.66 -8.62
CA ASP A 23 -0.08 -6.09 -8.80
C ASP A 23 1.15 -6.57 -8.03
N ASP A 24 2.21 -5.76 -8.00
CA ASP A 24 3.42 -6.03 -7.23
C ASP A 24 3.11 -6.02 -5.73
N LEU A 25 2.36 -5.02 -5.28
CA LEU A 25 1.94 -4.90 -3.88
C LEU A 25 1.03 -6.06 -3.48
N ALA A 26 0.06 -6.42 -4.33
CA ALA A 26 -0.85 -7.53 -4.07
C ALA A 26 -0.09 -8.85 -3.89
N SER A 27 0.86 -9.11 -4.79
CA SER A 27 1.71 -10.30 -4.76
C SER A 27 2.63 -10.30 -3.53
N ARG A 28 3.27 -9.17 -3.23
CA ARG A 28 4.22 -9.03 -2.11
C ARG A 28 3.56 -9.20 -0.75
N PHE A 29 2.38 -8.62 -0.56
CA PHE A 29 1.66 -8.65 0.72
C PHE A 29 0.67 -9.81 0.82
N GLY A 30 0.53 -10.64 -0.22
CA GLY A 30 -0.37 -11.80 -0.22
C GLY A 30 -1.84 -11.43 -0.09
N VAL A 31 -2.24 -10.31 -0.71
CA VAL A 31 -3.62 -9.77 -0.64
C VAL A 31 -4.19 -9.55 -2.03
N SER A 32 -5.51 -9.36 -2.12
CA SER A 32 -6.15 -9.02 -3.39
C SER A 32 -5.81 -7.59 -3.83
N LYS A 33 -5.87 -7.32 -5.14
CA LYS A 33 -5.72 -5.96 -5.70
C LYS A 33 -6.71 -4.97 -5.05
N MET A 34 -7.95 -5.39 -4.81
CA MET A 34 -8.95 -4.58 -4.10
C MET A 34 -8.53 -4.20 -2.68
N THR A 35 -7.81 -5.08 -1.99
CA THR A 35 -7.28 -4.77 -0.64
C THR A 35 -6.16 -3.73 -0.72
N VAL A 36 -5.27 -3.86 -1.71
CA VAL A 36 -4.22 -2.87 -1.96
C VAL A 36 -4.83 -1.51 -2.31
N HIS A 37 -5.82 -1.47 -3.21
CA HIS A 37 -6.52 -0.23 -3.54
C HIS A 37 -7.09 0.44 -2.29
N ARG A 38 -7.82 -0.32 -1.45
CA ARG A 38 -8.35 0.24 -0.20
C ARG A 38 -7.25 0.74 0.73
N ASP A 39 -6.14 0.00 0.85
CA ASP A 39 -5.01 0.43 1.68
C ASP A 39 -4.35 1.70 1.13
N LEU A 40 -4.22 1.84 -0.20
CA LEU A 40 -3.71 3.04 -0.87
C LEU A 40 -4.67 4.23 -0.72
N ASP A 41 -5.97 4.01 -0.86
CA ASP A 41 -7.00 5.03 -0.66
C ASP A 41 -6.97 5.55 0.79
N GLU A 42 -6.89 4.64 1.78
CA GLU A 42 -6.76 5.02 3.20
C GLU A 42 -5.45 5.78 3.48
N LEU A 43 -4.36 5.46 2.78
CA LEU A 43 -3.09 6.20 2.84
C LEU A 43 -3.17 7.57 2.14
N GLU A 44 -3.93 7.70 1.06
CA GLU A 44 -4.17 8.99 0.41
C GLU A 44 -5.03 9.90 1.30
N GLU A 45 -6.12 9.37 1.85
CA GLU A 45 -7.03 10.09 2.75
C GLU A 45 -6.35 10.59 4.02
N SER A 46 -5.34 9.86 4.51
CA SER A 46 -4.52 10.26 5.66
C SER A 46 -3.39 11.24 5.32
N GLY A 47 -3.28 11.68 4.07
CA GLY A 47 -2.30 12.68 3.61
C GLY A 47 -0.89 12.13 3.39
N PHE A 48 -0.79 10.81 3.36
CA PHE A 48 0.42 10.02 3.42
C PHE A 48 0.92 9.70 2.00
N LEU A 49 0.00 9.53 1.04
CA LEU A 49 0.28 9.47 -0.39
C LEU A 49 -0.30 10.69 -1.12
N ARG A 50 0.28 11.00 -2.28
CA ARG A 50 -0.25 11.97 -3.25
C ARG A 50 -0.25 11.34 -4.63
N LYS A 51 -1.27 11.62 -5.44
CA LYS A 51 -1.35 11.19 -6.84
C LYS A 51 -0.25 11.80 -7.70
#